data_AF-A0A3S1T2Z4-F1
#
_entry.id   AF-A0A3S1T2Z4-F1
#
_cell.length_a   1.000
_cell.length_b   1.000
_cell.length_c   1.000
_cell.angle_alpha   90.00
_cell.angle_beta   90.00
_cell.angle_gamma   90.00
#
_symmetry.space_group_name_H-M   'P 1'
#
loop_
_entity.id
_entity.type
_entity.pdbx_description
1 polymer ?
#
loop_
_entity_poly.entity_id
_entity_poly.type
_entity_poly.pdbx_seq_one_letter_code
_entity_poly.pdbx_strand_id
1 'polypeptide(L)' 'VYGSMEDCAAEWVTPLLGDCDAYDEARSQTYDALFPSFVAARQALRPVWKGMAHRTGARS' A
#
# COMPACT_ATOMS: atom_id res chain seq x y z
N VAL A 1 23.56 -8.90 14.89
CA VAL A 1 22.37 -8.41 15.63
C VAL A 1 22.45 -6.90 15.61
N TYR A 2 21.41 -6.21 15.17
CA TYR A 2 21.37 -4.73 15.14
C TYR A 2 21.11 -4.15 16.53
N GLY A 3 21.63 -2.96 16.79
CA GLY A 3 21.43 -2.23 18.05
C GLY A 3 20.04 -1.57 18.12
N SER A 4 19.49 -1.18 16.97
CA SER A 4 18.13 -0.65 16.83
C SER A 4 17.48 -1.00 15.48
N MET A 5 16.21 -0.62 15.33
CA MET A 5 15.50 -0.73 14.07
C MET A 5 16.07 0.23 13.01
N GLU A 6 16.53 1.40 13.44
CA GLU A 6 17.18 2.41 12.60
C GLU A 6 18.50 1.89 12.02
N ASP A 7 19.31 1.16 12.80
CA ASP A 7 20.56 0.56 12.32
C ASP A 7 20.30 -0.44 11.19
N CYS A 8 19.27 -1.28 11.37
CA CYS A 8 18.84 -2.23 10.35
C CYS A 8 18.32 -1.52 9.09
N ALA A 9 17.51 -0.47 9.27
CA ALA A 9 16.96 0.31 8.17
C ALA A 9 18.03 1.12 7.42
N ALA A 10 19.07 1.60 8.12
CA ALA A 10 20.20 2.30 7.51
C ALA A 10 20.97 1.38 6.54
N GLU A 11 21.11 0.09 6.87
CA GLU A 11 21.78 -0.89 6.01
C GLU A 11 20.88 -1.38 4.87
N TRP A 12 19.63 -1.75 5.15
CA TRP A 12 18.81 -2.50 4.21
C TRP A 12 17.76 -1.69 3.45
N VAL A 13 17.34 -0.53 3.99
CA VAL A 13 16.22 0.25 3.45
C VAL A 13 16.70 1.55 2.84
N THR A 14 17.41 2.36 3.62
CA THR A 14 17.83 3.72 3.25
C THR A 14 18.58 3.79 1.91
N PRO A 15 19.48 2.85 1.57
CA PRO A 15 20.17 2.88 0.26
C PRO A 15 19.25 2.67 -0.94
N LEU A 16 18.05 2.11 -0.73
CA LEU A 16 17.05 1.85 -1.77
C LEU A 16 16.00 2.95 -1.88
N LEU A 17 15.99 3.90 -0.93
CA LEU A 17 15.08 5.04 -0.99
C LEU A 17 15.59 6.04 -2.02
N GLY A 18 14.68 6.54 -2.84
CA GLY A 18 14.94 7.71 -3.69
C GLY A 18 14.86 9.00 -2.88
N ASP A 19 14.96 10.12 -3.59
CA ASP A 19 14.75 11.43 -2.99
C ASP A 19 13.36 11.52 -2.35
N CYS A 20 13.28 12.23 -1.22
CA CYS A 20 12.02 12.45 -0.55
C CYS A 20 11.16 13.41 -1.38
N ASP A 21 9.98 12.96 -1.78
CA ASP A 21 9.00 13.81 -2.45
C ASP A 21 8.53 14.93 -1.51
N ALA A 22 8.43 16.15 -2.06
CA ALA A 22 7.86 17.28 -1.34
C ALA A 22 6.37 17.05 -1.06
N TYR A 23 5.91 17.52 0.10
CA TYR A 23 4.49 17.51 0.45
C TYR A 23 3.68 18.37 -0.54
N ASP A 24 2.60 17.78 -1.08
CA ASP A 24 1.67 18.41 -2.02
C ASP A 24 0.26 18.45 -1.40
N GLU A 25 -0.10 19.63 -0.88
CA GLU A 25 -1.38 19.83 -0.17
C GLU A 25 -2.60 19.61 -1.10
N ALA A 26 -2.52 20.03 -2.36
CA ALA A 26 -3.61 19.86 -3.31
C ALA A 26 -3.86 18.38 -3.62
N ARG A 27 -2.78 17.59 -3.67
CA ARG A 27 -2.86 16.13 -3.82
C ARG A 27 -3.45 15.47 -2.57
N SER A 28 -3.10 15.94 -1.38
CA SER A 28 -3.70 15.48 -0.11
C SER A 28 -5.22 15.66 -0.12
N GLN A 29 -5.68 16.88 -0.43
CA GLN A 29 -7.12 17.20 -0.48
C GLN A 29 -7.86 16.37 -1.54
N THR A 30 -7.21 16.12 -2.68
CA THR A 30 -7.75 15.25 -3.74
C THR A 30 -7.96 13.83 -3.23
N TYR A 31 -6.99 13.26 -2.51
CA TYR A 31 -7.13 11.93 -1.94
C TYR A 31 -8.20 11.89 -0.84
N ASP A 32 -8.28 12.91 0.01
CA ASP A 32 -9.31 13.00 1.04
C ASP A 32 -10.72 12.95 0.44
N ALA A 33 -10.94 13.68 -0.67
CA ALA A 33 -12.21 13.67 -1.38
C ALA A 33 -12.53 12.31 -2.04
N LEU A 34 -11.52 11.63 -2.59
CA LEU A 34 -11.69 10.37 -3.32
C LEU A 34 -11.74 9.13 -2.41
N PHE A 35 -11.14 9.21 -1.22
CA PHE A 35 -10.93 8.08 -0.33
C PHE A 35 -12.23 7.34 0.06
N PRO A 36 -13.35 8.02 0.37
CA PRO A 36 -14.61 7.33 0.68
C PRO A 36 -15.12 6.46 -0.47
N SER A 37 -15.06 6.97 -1.71
CA SER A 37 -15.44 6.21 -2.91
C SER A 37 -14.53 5.04 -3.16
N PHE A 38 -13.21 5.21 -2.97
CA PHE A 38 -12.25 4.11 -3.04
C PHE A 38 -12.55 3.03 -2.01
N VAL A 39 -12.83 3.40 -0.75
CA VAL A 39 -13.17 2.45 0.32
C VAL A 39 -14.44 1.66 -0.04
N ALA A 40 -15.49 2.35 -0.50
CA ALA A 40 -16.72 1.70 -0.93
C ALA A 40 -16.47 0.68 -2.06
N ALA A 41 -15.70 1.06 -3.07
CA ALA A 41 -15.31 0.18 -4.17
C ALA A 41 -14.47 -1.02 -3.67
N ARG A 42 -13.46 -0.77 -2.81
CA ARG A 42 -12.58 -1.79 -2.22
C ARG A 42 -13.34 -2.82 -1.40
N GLN A 43 -14.41 -2.40 -0.72
CA GLN A 43 -15.28 -3.29 0.05
C GLN A 43 -16.20 -4.09 -0.87
N ALA A 44 -16.85 -3.44 -1.83
CA ALA A 44 -17.75 -4.08 -2.79
C ALA A 44 -17.05 -5.11 -3.69
N LEU A 45 -15.77 -4.90 -4.01
CA LEU A 45 -14.99 -5.82 -4.85
C LEU A 45 -14.48 -7.08 -4.13
N ARG A 46 -14.53 -7.12 -2.79
CA ARG A 46 -14.07 -8.30 -2.01
C ARG A 46 -14.66 -9.64 -2.48
N PRO A 47 -15.99 -9.80 -2.64
CA PRO A 47 -16.57 -11.05 -3.15
C PRO A 47 -16.12 -11.39 -4.58
N VAL A 48 -15.93 -10.38 -5.43
CA VAL A 48 -15.46 -10.58 -6.82
C VAL A 48 -14.05 -11.17 -6.82
N TRP A 49 -13.14 -10.61 -6.01
CA TRP A 49 -11.79 -11.15 -5.87
C TRP A 49 -11.77 -12.56 -5.30
N LYS A 50 -12.61 -12.85 -4.29
CA LYS A 50 -12.76 -14.22 -3.78
C LYS A 50 -13.21 -15.19 -4.88
N GLY A 51 -14.21 -14.80 -5.68
CA GLY A 51 -14.68 -15.59 -6.81
C GLY A 51 -13.59 -15.82 -7.88
N MET A 52 -12.73 -14.84 -8.15
CA MET A 52 -11.60 -15.00 -9.06
C MET A 52 -10.51 -15.93 -8.48
N ALA A 53 -10.20 -15.81 -7.19
CA ALA A 53 -9.22 -16.68 -6.52
C ALA A 53 -9.68 -18.15 -6.53
N HIS A 54 -10.97 -18.41 -6.26
CA HIS A 54 -11.53 -19.76 -6.33
C HIS A 54 -11.48 -20.37 -7.74
N ARG A 55 -11.66 -19.55 -8.79
CA ARG A 55 -11.53 -20.02 -10.18
C ARG A 55 -10.08 -20.25 -10.61
N THR A 56 -9.14 -19.48 -10.07
CA THR A 56 -7.72 -19.60 -10.43
C THR A 56 -7.04 -20.77 -9.72
N GLY A 57 -7.68 -21.35 -8.69
CA GLY A 57 -7.34 -22.65 -8.13
C GLY A 57 -5.84 -22.88 -7.95
N ALA A 58 -5.27 -22.42 -6.84
CA ALA A 58 -4.22 -23.22 -6.23
C ALA A 58 -4.85 -24.59 -5.93
N ARG A 59 -4.61 -25.56 -6.82
CA ARG A 59 -4.92 -26.98 -6.61
C ARG A 59 -4.39 -27.35 -5.22
N SER A 60 -5.28 -27.64 -4.29
CA SER A 60 -5.00 -28.53 -3.16
C SER A 60 -5.38 -29.94 -3.58
#